data_AF-A0A9Q8T5V5-F1
#
_entry.id   AF-A0A9Q8T5V5-F1
#
_cell.length_a   1.000
_cell.length_b   1.000
_cell.length_c   1.000
_cell.angle_alpha   90.00
_cell.angle_beta   90.00
_cell.angle_gamma   90.00
#
_symmetry.space_group_name_H-M   'P 1'
#
loop_
_entity.id
_entity.type
_entity.pdbx_description
1 polymer ?
#
loop_
_entity_poly.entity_id
_entity_poly.type
_entity_poly.pdbx_seq_one_letter_code
_entity_poly.pdbx_strand_id
1 'polypeptide(L)'
;MCASSVLPTDHTIADFIWENSNGEAASSQRLQSVRLSEYYAERVSTNRLSHSKADIQKAIVQLKLNPSASKDSIRSATDCGGTGAVLEHAVRLMFMTACHTEGTALGGYNIYKWTDNETLVAFFKRVYPHRSAGGIPEQSVNIRNLSAHILSKNARIEIDATDNLSDHLSLIQGEGFKTLLVYHHREFLERSLDILKADQEELNHSLPEAISIGCLPPKLLEDTLRTLDLLFPPFGDGRSRRILKKWVQRQDLDPDLLKPSRHSLGSPAGQELPDDLRGLYTQHPHWAPQLVRLLSEVDHPTPTTRWERGCLRNPGHGAGGGPVSSSLIMASRPDMDDEDLTFHCCAPLRPSELLRPIDVGDLGGSGHAGKSTFLAWPIFGPLLFQNETSDARDHCANERTFLSYLRLSVYMSIVAVAIVLSFHLKSEPSQLELRMAKPLGIIFWILAVACLCLGIGNYIKTVNKYSRKAAIVQTGWRTQLVLAVVALSIVGTCVVLLVITKISANSQEGQNNSSTNAEAAAAAFVAGPVLK
;
A
#
# COMPACT_ATOMS: atom_id res chain seq x y z
N MET A 1 -38.64 -47.67 -15.32
CA MET A 1 -39.75 -46.75 -15.02
C MET A 1 -39.15 -45.56 -14.29
N CYS A 2 -38.82 -44.50 -15.01
CA CYS A 2 -38.16 -43.32 -14.47
C CYS A 2 -39.21 -42.45 -13.77
N ALA A 3 -39.09 -42.30 -12.44
CA ALA A 3 -39.89 -41.37 -11.68
C ALA A 3 -39.55 -39.94 -12.15
N SER A 4 -40.50 -39.32 -12.84
CA SER A 4 -40.44 -37.90 -13.18
C SER A 4 -40.91 -37.12 -11.95
N SER A 5 -39.97 -36.72 -11.08
CA SER A 5 -40.26 -35.75 -10.04
C SER A 5 -40.42 -34.37 -10.68
N VAL A 6 -41.60 -33.79 -10.50
CA VAL A 6 -41.92 -32.42 -10.93
C VAL A 6 -41.03 -31.46 -10.13
N LEU A 7 -40.14 -30.75 -10.81
CA LEU A 7 -39.24 -29.75 -10.19
C LEU A 7 -40.07 -28.57 -9.65
N PRO A 8 -39.93 -28.18 -8.36
CA PRO A 8 -40.63 -27.00 -7.83
C PRO A 8 -40.02 -25.70 -8.40
N THR A 9 -40.88 -24.78 -8.83
CA THR A 9 -40.51 -23.58 -9.60
C THR A 9 -39.84 -22.47 -8.77
N ASP A 10 -40.02 -22.48 -7.44
CA ASP A 10 -39.71 -21.33 -6.57
C ASP A 10 -38.37 -21.43 -5.81
N HIS A 11 -37.64 -22.55 -5.92
CA HIS A 11 -36.33 -22.72 -5.29
C HIS A 11 -35.22 -22.02 -6.09
N THR A 12 -34.29 -21.37 -5.38
CA THR A 12 -33.08 -20.84 -6.02
C THR A 12 -32.17 -21.98 -6.45
N ILE A 13 -31.22 -21.75 -7.39
CA ILE A 13 -30.27 -22.81 -7.77
C ILE A 13 -29.41 -23.23 -6.57
N ALA A 14 -29.08 -22.29 -5.69
CA ALA A 14 -28.43 -22.57 -4.41
C ALA A 14 -29.21 -23.60 -3.58
N ASP A 15 -30.51 -23.35 -3.34
CA ASP A 15 -31.36 -24.27 -2.58
C ASP A 15 -31.34 -25.67 -3.21
N PHE A 16 -31.38 -25.75 -4.54
CA PHE A 16 -31.35 -27.02 -5.28
C PHE A 16 -30.00 -27.77 -5.19
N ILE A 17 -28.86 -27.06 -5.18
CA ILE A 17 -27.53 -27.69 -5.05
C ILE A 17 -27.45 -28.48 -3.74
N TRP A 18 -27.94 -27.86 -2.67
CA TRP A 18 -27.85 -28.34 -1.29
C TRP A 18 -29.09 -29.10 -0.81
N GLU A 19 -30.10 -29.27 -1.67
CA GLU A 19 -31.25 -30.10 -1.39
C GLU A 19 -30.83 -31.57 -1.35
N ASN A 20 -31.29 -32.29 -0.32
CA ASN A 20 -30.96 -33.69 -0.13
C ASN A 20 -31.78 -34.55 -1.11
N SER A 21 -31.21 -35.67 -1.57
CA SER A 21 -31.83 -36.58 -2.56
C SER A 21 -33.22 -37.09 -2.17
N ASN A 22 -33.55 -37.04 -0.87
CA ASN A 22 -34.78 -37.55 -0.28
C ASN A 22 -35.88 -36.47 -0.14
N GLY A 23 -35.66 -35.23 -0.58
CA GLY A 23 -36.64 -34.13 -0.48
C GLY A 23 -36.87 -33.61 0.95
N GLU A 24 -36.17 -34.14 1.95
CA GLU A 24 -36.06 -33.51 3.27
C GLU A 24 -34.99 -32.43 3.21
N ALA A 25 -35.39 -31.19 3.44
CA ALA A 25 -34.50 -30.04 3.54
C ALA A 25 -33.47 -30.31 4.64
N ALA A 26 -32.27 -30.75 4.25
CA ALA A 26 -31.12 -30.85 5.14
C ALA A 26 -30.81 -29.42 5.62
N SER A 27 -31.37 -29.07 6.78
CA SER A 27 -31.43 -27.76 7.41
C SER A 27 -32.22 -26.67 6.64
N SER A 28 -33.47 -26.43 7.08
CA SER A 28 -34.41 -25.39 6.61
C SER A 28 -33.96 -23.93 6.72
N GLN A 29 -32.66 -23.63 6.78
CA GLN A 29 -32.17 -22.24 6.77
C GLN A 29 -31.75 -21.87 5.35
N ARG A 30 -32.57 -21.02 4.73
CA ARG A 30 -32.30 -20.35 3.46
C ARG A 30 -31.01 -19.53 3.57
N LEU A 31 -30.30 -19.34 2.46
CA LEU A 31 -29.16 -18.42 2.37
C LEU A 31 -29.51 -17.08 3.03
N GLN A 32 -28.66 -16.63 3.95
CA GLN A 32 -28.79 -15.37 4.68
C GLN A 32 -28.10 -14.22 3.92
N SER A 33 -27.04 -14.54 3.17
CA SER A 33 -26.28 -13.59 2.36
C SER A 33 -27.09 -13.15 1.14
N VAL A 34 -27.44 -11.86 1.15
CA VAL A 34 -28.02 -11.19 -0.02
C VAL A 34 -27.06 -11.27 -1.20
N ARG A 35 -25.75 -11.07 -0.98
CA ARG A 35 -24.73 -11.04 -2.04
C ARG A 35 -24.53 -12.38 -2.71
N LEU A 36 -24.50 -13.48 -1.95
CA LEU A 36 -24.41 -14.82 -2.52
C LEU A 36 -25.69 -15.15 -3.32
N SER A 37 -26.86 -14.75 -2.83
CA SER A 37 -28.13 -14.94 -3.55
C SER A 37 -28.18 -14.15 -4.87
N GLU A 38 -27.69 -12.91 -4.87
CA GLU A 38 -27.57 -12.06 -6.05
C GLU A 38 -26.59 -12.66 -7.06
N TYR A 39 -25.45 -13.19 -6.60
CA TYR A 39 -24.50 -13.90 -7.45
C TYR A 39 -25.18 -15.06 -8.19
N TYR A 40 -25.91 -15.93 -7.49
CA TYR A 40 -26.64 -17.03 -8.14
C TYR A 40 -27.71 -16.53 -9.12
N ALA A 41 -28.47 -15.50 -8.76
CA ALA A 41 -29.49 -14.93 -9.65
C ALA A 41 -28.89 -14.28 -10.91
N GLU A 42 -27.80 -13.54 -10.76
CA GLU A 42 -27.07 -12.90 -11.86
C GLU A 42 -26.48 -13.95 -12.80
N ARG A 43 -25.78 -14.97 -12.28
CA ARG A 43 -25.13 -15.98 -13.13
C ARG A 43 -26.10 -16.82 -13.94
N VAL A 44 -27.32 -17.02 -13.42
CA VAL A 44 -28.39 -17.73 -14.14
C VAL A 44 -29.03 -16.83 -15.20
N SER A 45 -29.21 -15.54 -14.91
CA SER A 45 -29.87 -14.58 -15.82
C SER A 45 -28.93 -14.04 -16.92
N THR A 46 -27.64 -13.88 -16.64
CA THR A 46 -26.63 -13.35 -17.57
C THR A 46 -26.11 -14.39 -18.57
N ASN A 47 -26.60 -15.63 -18.49
CA ASN A 47 -26.11 -16.70 -19.35
C ASN A 47 -26.52 -16.44 -20.81
N ARG A 48 -25.57 -16.01 -21.65
CA ARG A 48 -25.75 -15.79 -23.10
C ARG A 48 -25.96 -17.10 -23.86
N LEU A 49 -25.60 -18.22 -23.24
CA LEU A 49 -25.85 -19.57 -23.72
C LEU A 49 -27.27 -19.91 -23.29
N SER A 50 -28.16 -20.14 -24.25
CA SER A 50 -29.62 -20.29 -24.13
C SER A 50 -30.09 -21.50 -23.31
N HIS A 51 -29.49 -21.76 -22.14
CA HIS A 51 -29.78 -22.92 -21.31
C HIS A 51 -30.81 -22.55 -20.26
N SER A 52 -31.87 -23.36 -20.16
CA SER A 52 -32.91 -23.15 -19.15
C SER A 52 -32.35 -23.45 -17.76
N LYS A 53 -32.91 -22.79 -16.72
CA LYS A 53 -32.71 -23.17 -15.31
C LYS A 53 -32.89 -24.69 -15.10
N ALA A 54 -33.82 -25.30 -15.82
CA ALA A 54 -34.08 -26.74 -15.78
C ALA A 54 -32.90 -27.58 -16.32
N ASP A 55 -32.18 -27.09 -17.34
CA ASP A 55 -31.03 -27.81 -17.91
C ASP A 55 -29.86 -27.80 -16.92
N ILE A 56 -29.65 -26.67 -16.24
CA ILE A 56 -28.64 -26.54 -15.17
C ILE A 56 -28.98 -27.47 -14.01
N GLN A 57 -30.25 -27.53 -13.58
CA GLN A 57 -30.70 -28.44 -12.53
C GLN A 57 -30.47 -29.92 -12.91
N LYS A 58 -30.81 -30.32 -14.14
CA LYS A 58 -30.52 -31.67 -14.64
C LYS A 58 -29.03 -31.98 -14.64
N ALA A 59 -28.20 -31.03 -15.07
CA ALA A 59 -26.75 -31.19 -15.04
C ALA A 59 -26.21 -31.37 -13.60
N ILE A 60 -26.68 -30.59 -12.64
CA ILE A 60 -26.32 -30.73 -11.22
C ILE A 60 -26.66 -32.13 -10.70
N VAL A 61 -27.87 -32.64 -10.99
CA VAL A 61 -28.28 -33.99 -10.58
C VAL A 61 -27.32 -35.05 -11.14
N GLN A 62 -26.94 -34.93 -12.42
CA GLN A 62 -26.04 -35.89 -13.05
C GLN A 62 -24.61 -35.82 -12.50
N LEU A 63 -24.13 -34.62 -12.13
CA LEU A 63 -22.84 -34.45 -11.44
C LEU A 63 -22.83 -35.07 -10.05
N LYS A 64 -23.94 -34.94 -9.28
CA LYS A 64 -24.10 -35.55 -7.95
C LYS A 64 -24.15 -37.09 -8.03
N LEU A 65 -24.88 -37.64 -9.01
CA LEU A 65 -25.04 -39.09 -9.16
C LEU A 65 -23.77 -39.80 -9.65
N ASN A 66 -22.97 -39.14 -10.50
CA ASN A 66 -21.86 -39.77 -11.20
C ASN A 66 -20.53 -39.01 -11.02
N PRO A 67 -20.03 -38.81 -9.78
CA PRO A 67 -18.83 -38.01 -9.52
C PRO A 67 -17.55 -38.58 -10.16
N SER A 68 -17.51 -39.91 -10.31
CA SER A 68 -16.36 -40.65 -10.86
C SER A 68 -16.47 -40.93 -12.37
N ALA A 69 -17.56 -40.51 -13.03
CA ALA A 69 -17.71 -40.68 -14.47
C ALA A 69 -16.93 -39.62 -15.25
N SER A 70 -16.54 -39.93 -16.49
CA SER A 70 -15.94 -38.94 -17.40
C SER A 70 -16.96 -37.90 -17.82
N LYS A 71 -16.49 -36.70 -18.19
CA LYS A 71 -17.35 -35.63 -18.70
C LYS A 71 -18.23 -36.11 -19.87
N ASP A 72 -17.67 -36.87 -20.81
CA ASP A 72 -18.43 -37.43 -21.94
C ASP A 72 -19.51 -38.43 -21.52
N SER A 73 -19.24 -39.25 -20.50
CA SER A 73 -20.23 -40.20 -19.98
C SER A 73 -21.40 -39.47 -19.34
N ILE A 74 -21.12 -38.41 -18.57
CA ILE A 74 -22.14 -37.56 -17.93
C ILE A 74 -22.93 -36.79 -19.00
N ARG A 75 -22.24 -36.29 -20.04
CA ARG A 75 -22.88 -35.62 -21.19
C ARG A 75 -23.80 -36.55 -21.97
N SER A 76 -23.42 -37.82 -22.12
CA SER A 76 -24.23 -38.81 -22.83
C SER A 76 -25.44 -39.27 -22.00
N ALA A 77 -25.34 -39.23 -20.67
CA ALA A 77 -26.43 -39.56 -19.75
C ALA A 77 -27.45 -38.42 -19.57
N THR A 78 -27.04 -37.18 -19.86
CA THR A 78 -27.95 -36.04 -19.93
C THR A 78 -28.63 -36.06 -21.29
N ASP A 79 -29.88 -36.54 -21.38
CA ASP A 79 -30.78 -36.43 -22.57
C ASP A 79 -31.07 -34.97 -23.01
N CYS A 80 -30.34 -34.01 -22.45
CA CYS A 80 -30.41 -32.61 -22.79
C CYS A 80 -29.51 -32.45 -24.03
N GLY A 81 -30.01 -31.92 -25.14
CA GLY A 81 -29.21 -31.53 -26.30
C GLY A 81 -28.20 -30.38 -26.03
N GLY A 82 -27.74 -30.23 -24.79
CA GLY A 82 -26.89 -29.18 -24.27
C GLY A 82 -25.41 -29.51 -24.41
N THR A 83 -24.72 -28.63 -25.12
CA THR A 83 -23.27 -28.50 -25.26
C THR A 83 -22.56 -28.67 -23.91
N GLY A 84 -21.31 -29.17 -23.89
CA GLY A 84 -20.50 -29.31 -22.67
C GLY A 84 -20.43 -28.06 -21.77
N ALA A 85 -20.78 -26.89 -22.33
CA ALA A 85 -20.95 -25.64 -21.61
C ALA A 85 -21.99 -25.66 -20.47
N VAL A 86 -23.08 -26.45 -20.55
CA VAL A 86 -24.06 -26.57 -19.45
C VAL A 86 -23.43 -27.21 -18.23
N LEU A 87 -22.69 -28.30 -18.44
CA LEU A 87 -22.00 -29.03 -17.38
C LEU A 87 -20.92 -28.16 -16.73
N GLU A 88 -20.13 -27.46 -17.55
CA GLU A 88 -19.10 -26.54 -17.07
C GLU A 88 -19.72 -25.38 -16.26
N HIS A 89 -20.87 -24.83 -16.70
CA HIS A 89 -21.60 -23.81 -15.96
C HIS A 89 -22.19 -24.34 -14.65
N ALA A 90 -22.74 -25.56 -14.64
CA ALA A 90 -23.21 -26.22 -13.43
C ALA A 90 -22.08 -26.42 -12.42
N VAL A 91 -20.89 -26.84 -12.87
CA VAL A 91 -19.69 -26.95 -12.01
C VAL A 91 -19.31 -25.61 -11.39
N ARG A 92 -19.36 -24.50 -12.17
CA ARG A 92 -19.09 -23.16 -11.63
C ARG A 92 -20.08 -22.74 -10.55
N LEU A 93 -21.37 -22.99 -10.76
CA LEU A 93 -22.40 -22.61 -9.78
C LEU A 93 -22.34 -23.47 -8.53
N MET A 94 -22.20 -24.77 -8.71
CA MET A 94 -22.22 -25.77 -7.64
C MET A 94 -21.01 -25.64 -6.71
N PHE A 95 -19.82 -25.40 -7.27
CA PHE A 95 -18.56 -25.44 -6.51
C PHE A 95 -17.81 -24.10 -6.48
N MET A 96 -18.39 -23.04 -7.04
CA MET A 96 -17.75 -21.72 -7.20
C MET A 96 -16.33 -21.83 -7.75
N THR A 97 -16.10 -22.80 -8.64
CA THR A 97 -14.78 -23.14 -9.16
C THR A 97 -14.69 -22.70 -10.61
N ALA A 98 -13.62 -22.01 -11.00
CA ALA A 98 -13.43 -21.64 -12.39
C ALA A 98 -13.30 -22.92 -13.24
N CYS A 99 -14.17 -23.06 -14.23
CA CYS A 99 -14.12 -24.07 -15.26
C CYS A 99 -14.24 -23.31 -16.60
N HIS A 100 -13.51 -23.62 -17.66
CA HIS A 100 -13.64 -22.91 -18.94
C HIS A 100 -14.98 -23.24 -19.61
N THR A 101 -15.66 -22.25 -20.21
CA THR A 101 -16.77 -22.47 -21.16
C THR A 101 -16.47 -21.73 -22.44
N GLU A 102 -16.60 -22.41 -23.58
CA GLU A 102 -16.40 -21.79 -24.89
C GLU A 102 -17.41 -20.65 -25.08
N GLY A 103 -16.94 -19.48 -25.52
CA GLY A 103 -17.79 -18.31 -25.83
C GLY A 103 -18.06 -17.35 -24.66
N THR A 104 -17.57 -17.62 -23.45
CA THR A 104 -17.67 -16.68 -22.32
C THR A 104 -16.31 -16.10 -21.94
N ALA A 105 -16.14 -14.79 -22.09
CA ALA A 105 -15.06 -14.05 -21.46
C ALA A 105 -15.39 -13.90 -19.96
N LEU A 106 -15.17 -14.95 -19.17
CA LEU A 106 -15.39 -14.91 -17.73
C LEU A 106 -14.09 -14.57 -17.01
N GLY A 107 -14.14 -13.54 -16.17
CA GLY A 107 -13.02 -12.88 -15.48
C GLY A 107 -12.30 -13.70 -14.40
N GLY A 108 -12.17 -15.02 -14.57
CA GLY A 108 -11.20 -15.82 -13.82
C GLY A 108 -9.81 -15.65 -14.42
N TYR A 109 -8.80 -15.48 -13.58
CA TYR A 109 -7.42 -15.30 -14.06
C TYR A 109 -6.77 -16.63 -14.44
N ASN A 110 -7.20 -17.72 -13.80
CA ASN A 110 -6.82 -19.08 -14.18
C ASN A 110 -7.93 -19.74 -15.01
N ILE A 111 -7.58 -20.19 -16.21
CA ILE A 111 -8.51 -20.88 -17.11
C ILE A 111 -8.31 -22.40 -16.95
N TYR A 112 -9.17 -23.04 -16.15
CA TYR A 112 -9.15 -24.49 -16.00
C TYR A 112 -10.10 -25.14 -17.00
N LYS A 113 -9.56 -25.81 -18.03
CA LYS A 113 -10.36 -26.62 -18.96
C LYS A 113 -10.66 -27.98 -18.35
N TRP A 114 -11.93 -28.39 -18.29
CA TRP A 114 -12.33 -29.76 -17.95
C TRP A 114 -12.42 -30.58 -19.24
N THR A 115 -11.53 -31.55 -19.39
CA THR A 115 -11.44 -32.33 -20.63
C THR A 115 -12.47 -33.45 -20.68
N ASP A 116 -12.85 -33.85 -21.88
CA ASP A 116 -13.96 -34.78 -22.13
C ASP A 116 -13.73 -36.19 -21.54
N ASN A 117 -12.46 -36.62 -21.49
CA ASN A 117 -12.03 -37.90 -20.91
C ASN A 117 -11.72 -37.84 -19.41
N GLU A 118 -11.71 -36.65 -18.81
CA GLU A 118 -11.34 -36.44 -17.40
C GLU A 118 -12.59 -36.57 -16.51
N THR A 119 -12.45 -37.27 -15.38
CA THR A 119 -13.52 -37.34 -14.38
C THR A 119 -13.60 -36.05 -13.58
N LEU A 120 -14.76 -35.75 -13.00
CA LEU A 120 -14.92 -34.55 -12.17
C LEU A 120 -13.96 -34.57 -10.96
N VAL A 121 -13.78 -35.75 -10.35
CA VAL A 121 -12.80 -35.97 -9.27
C VAL A 121 -11.37 -35.67 -9.72
N ALA A 122 -10.96 -36.12 -10.92
CA ALA A 122 -9.63 -35.84 -11.47
C ALA A 122 -9.43 -34.35 -11.75
N PHE A 123 -10.46 -33.70 -12.31
CA PHE A 123 -10.48 -32.25 -12.52
C PHE A 123 -10.25 -31.50 -11.20
N PHE A 124 -11.00 -31.80 -10.15
CA PHE A 124 -10.83 -31.13 -8.85
C PHE A 124 -9.49 -31.41 -8.18
N LYS A 125 -8.94 -32.62 -8.29
CA LYS A 125 -7.58 -32.90 -7.79
C LYS A 125 -6.51 -32.08 -8.49
N ARG A 126 -6.72 -31.75 -9.77
CA ARG A 126 -5.82 -30.90 -10.55
C ARG A 126 -5.99 -29.41 -10.21
N VAL A 127 -7.21 -28.96 -9.96
CA VAL A 127 -7.50 -27.56 -9.58
C VAL A 127 -7.08 -27.28 -8.14
N TYR A 128 -7.35 -28.20 -7.21
CA TYR A 128 -7.04 -28.10 -5.78
C TYR A 128 -6.02 -29.17 -5.37
N PRO A 129 -4.74 -29.03 -5.78
CA PRO A 129 -3.71 -30.00 -5.46
C PRO A 129 -3.52 -30.09 -3.95
N HIS A 130 -3.50 -31.31 -3.42
CA HIS A 130 -3.17 -31.57 -2.02
C HIS A 130 -1.65 -31.84 -1.91
N ARG A 131 -0.93 -31.00 -1.17
CA ARG A 131 0.51 -31.16 -0.94
C ARG A 131 0.75 -31.67 0.48
N SER A 132 1.33 -32.87 0.58
CA SER A 132 1.78 -33.41 1.86
C SER A 132 3.07 -32.70 2.31
N ALA A 133 3.24 -32.55 3.62
CA ALA A 133 4.43 -31.96 4.22
C ALA A 133 5.69 -32.86 4.09
N GLY A 134 5.57 -34.08 3.54
CA GLY A 134 6.68 -35.00 3.34
C GLY A 134 7.73 -34.45 2.36
N GLY A 135 8.99 -34.38 2.82
CA GLY A 135 10.12 -33.93 2.00
C GLY A 135 10.33 -32.40 1.94
N ILE A 136 9.54 -31.61 2.68
CA ILE A 136 9.75 -30.18 2.83
C ILE A 136 10.83 -29.94 3.91
N PRO A 137 11.86 -29.12 3.65
CA PRO A 137 12.88 -28.82 4.65
C PRO A 137 12.28 -28.07 5.84
N GLU A 138 12.82 -28.33 7.03
CA GLU A 138 12.53 -27.54 8.23
C GLU A 138 13.19 -26.17 8.08
N GLN A 139 12.38 -25.18 7.71
CA GLN A 139 12.76 -23.79 7.60
C GLN A 139 11.76 -22.96 8.41
N SER A 140 12.26 -22.11 9.29
CA SER A 140 11.43 -21.20 10.06
C SER A 140 10.76 -20.17 9.15
N VAL A 141 9.51 -19.85 9.46
CA VAL A 141 8.66 -18.95 8.69
C VAL A 141 7.92 -18.04 9.63
N ASN A 142 7.92 -16.74 9.34
CA ASN A 142 7.10 -15.80 10.09
C ASN A 142 5.72 -15.66 9.44
N ILE A 143 4.77 -16.49 9.87
CA ILE A 143 3.40 -16.49 9.30
C ILE A 143 2.66 -15.17 9.54
N ARG A 144 3.04 -14.38 10.55
CA ARG A 144 2.44 -13.06 10.77
C ARG A 144 2.65 -12.13 9.56
N ASN A 145 3.68 -12.38 8.75
CA ASN A 145 3.95 -11.65 7.51
C ASN A 145 2.87 -11.84 6.42
N LEU A 146 2.00 -12.84 6.55
CA LEU A 146 0.88 -13.06 5.65
C LEU A 146 -0.32 -12.15 5.92
N SER A 147 -0.31 -11.38 7.02
CA SER A 147 -1.39 -10.42 7.29
C SER A 147 -1.52 -9.39 6.16
N ALA A 148 -2.75 -9.02 5.83
CA ALA A 148 -3.07 -8.09 4.75
C ALA A 148 -2.34 -6.74 4.88
N HIS A 149 -2.13 -6.26 6.11
CA HIS A 149 -1.32 -5.08 6.36
C HIS A 149 0.12 -5.25 5.88
N ILE A 150 0.76 -6.37 6.21
CA ILE A 150 2.16 -6.62 5.84
C ILE A 150 2.27 -6.86 4.33
N LEU A 151 1.38 -7.64 3.74
CA LEU A 151 1.33 -7.84 2.28
C LEU A 151 1.20 -6.51 1.53
N SER A 152 0.28 -5.64 1.96
CA SER A 152 0.08 -4.33 1.34
C SER A 152 1.29 -3.41 1.51
N LYS A 153 1.94 -3.47 2.67
CA LYS A 153 3.02 -2.56 3.04
C LYS A 153 4.39 -2.96 2.50
N ASN A 154 4.75 -4.23 2.66
CA ASN A 154 6.09 -4.74 2.37
C ASN A 154 6.18 -5.23 0.92
N ALA A 155 5.15 -5.92 0.42
CA ALA A 155 5.13 -6.47 -0.92
C ALA A 155 4.43 -5.57 -1.97
N ARG A 156 3.74 -4.49 -1.53
CA ARG A 156 2.89 -3.60 -2.35
C ARG A 156 1.79 -4.35 -3.09
N ILE A 157 1.19 -5.33 -2.43
CA ILE A 157 0.09 -6.14 -2.95
C ILE A 157 -1.25 -5.47 -2.63
N GLU A 158 -2.07 -5.23 -3.66
CA GLU A 158 -3.49 -4.87 -3.52
C GLU A 158 -4.33 -6.15 -3.37
N ILE A 159 -5.38 -6.12 -2.56
CA ILE A 159 -6.26 -7.28 -2.35
C ILE A 159 -7.58 -7.00 -3.07
N ASP A 160 -7.97 -7.92 -3.94
CA ASP A 160 -9.22 -7.87 -4.70
C ASP A 160 -10.06 -9.14 -4.50
N ALA A 161 -11.39 -9.00 -4.62
CA ALA A 161 -12.31 -10.11 -4.51
C ALA A 161 -12.33 -11.01 -5.74
N THR A 162 -12.52 -12.30 -5.51
CA THR A 162 -12.86 -13.27 -6.55
C THR A 162 -14.07 -14.10 -6.14
N ASP A 163 -14.98 -14.32 -7.08
CA ASP A 163 -16.09 -15.27 -6.91
C ASP A 163 -15.66 -16.72 -7.11
N ASN A 164 -14.49 -16.95 -7.73
CA ASN A 164 -13.97 -18.28 -7.98
C ASN A 164 -13.04 -18.71 -6.84
N LEU A 165 -13.39 -19.78 -6.14
CA LEU A 165 -12.57 -20.38 -5.09
C LEU A 165 -11.21 -20.84 -5.62
N SER A 166 -11.15 -21.32 -6.87
CA SER A 166 -9.89 -21.73 -7.52
C SER A 166 -8.88 -20.59 -7.70
N ASP A 167 -9.36 -19.34 -7.68
CA ASP A 167 -8.51 -18.16 -7.79
C ASP A 167 -8.05 -17.64 -6.42
N HIS A 168 -8.48 -18.25 -5.31
CA HIS A 168 -8.08 -17.85 -3.96
C HIS A 168 -6.55 -17.89 -3.79
N LEU A 169 -6.00 -16.82 -3.23
CA LEU A 169 -4.56 -16.57 -3.05
C LEU A 169 -3.74 -16.53 -4.34
N SER A 170 -4.39 -16.31 -5.49
CA SER A 170 -3.67 -16.11 -6.75
C SER A 170 -3.07 -14.71 -6.80
N LEU A 171 -1.74 -14.64 -6.83
CA LEU A 171 -0.99 -13.40 -7.02
C LEU A 171 -0.81 -13.10 -8.51
N ILE A 172 -1.51 -12.08 -8.98
CA ILE A 172 -1.34 -11.50 -10.31
C ILE A 172 -0.35 -10.35 -10.22
N GLN A 173 0.60 -10.30 -11.14
CA GLN A 173 1.61 -9.27 -11.18
C GLN A 173 1.77 -8.73 -12.60
N GLY A 174 1.90 -7.41 -12.72
CA GLY A 174 2.10 -6.73 -13.99
C GLY A 174 3.00 -5.51 -13.86
N GLU A 175 3.04 -4.67 -14.90
CA GLU A 175 3.80 -3.44 -14.87
C GLU A 175 3.14 -2.44 -13.90
N GLY A 176 3.80 -2.19 -12.77
CA GLY A 176 3.34 -1.24 -11.75
C GLY A 176 2.26 -1.73 -10.78
N PHE A 177 1.84 -3.00 -10.84
CA PHE A 177 0.83 -3.53 -9.91
C PHE A 177 1.10 -4.98 -9.50
N LYS A 178 0.62 -5.33 -8.30
CA LYS A 178 0.47 -6.69 -7.81
C LYS A 178 -0.89 -6.80 -7.12
N THR A 179 -1.69 -7.77 -7.52
CA THR A 179 -3.03 -7.97 -6.99
C THR A 179 -3.15 -9.41 -6.50
N LEU A 180 -3.54 -9.57 -5.25
CA LEU A 180 -3.89 -10.86 -4.66
C LEU A 180 -5.39 -11.04 -4.71
N LEU A 181 -5.83 -12.10 -5.39
CA LEU A 181 -7.24 -12.48 -5.40
C LEU A 181 -7.60 -13.24 -4.13
N VAL A 182 -8.65 -12.80 -3.46
CA VAL A 182 -9.15 -13.42 -2.23
C VAL A 182 -10.62 -13.76 -2.41
N TYR A 183 -10.92 -15.05 -2.31
CA TYR A 183 -12.28 -15.55 -2.32
C TYR A 183 -13.09 -14.98 -1.13
N HIS A 184 -14.26 -14.40 -1.40
CA HIS A 184 -14.98 -13.57 -0.43
C HIS A 184 -16.31 -14.14 0.09
N HIS A 185 -16.91 -15.11 -0.61
CA HIS A 185 -18.20 -15.70 -0.23
C HIS A 185 -18.06 -16.65 0.97
N ARG A 186 -17.84 -16.11 2.18
CA ARG A 186 -17.68 -16.91 3.41
C ARG A 186 -18.88 -17.81 3.67
N GLU A 187 -20.09 -17.31 3.44
CA GLU A 187 -21.32 -18.09 3.66
C GLU A 187 -21.36 -19.37 2.83
N PHE A 188 -20.86 -19.35 1.59
CA PHE A 188 -20.76 -20.56 0.77
C PHE A 188 -19.91 -21.63 1.46
N LEU A 189 -18.78 -21.25 2.06
CA LEU A 189 -17.87 -22.17 2.76
C LEU A 189 -18.51 -22.73 4.03
N GLU A 190 -19.04 -21.86 4.89
CA GLU A 190 -19.67 -22.25 6.16
C GLU A 190 -20.91 -23.12 5.89
N ARG A 191 -21.77 -22.72 4.94
CA ARG A 191 -22.96 -23.48 4.58
C ARG A 191 -22.63 -24.87 4.04
N SER A 192 -21.63 -24.96 3.18
CA SER A 192 -21.16 -26.25 2.65
C SER A 192 -20.65 -27.16 3.78
N LEU A 193 -19.96 -26.60 4.77
CA LEU A 193 -19.52 -27.35 5.96
C LEU A 193 -20.69 -27.79 6.84
N ASP A 194 -21.70 -26.95 7.06
CA ASP A 194 -22.89 -27.32 7.84
C ASP A 194 -23.66 -28.48 7.21
N ILE A 195 -23.73 -28.50 5.88
CA ILE A 195 -24.39 -29.58 5.14
C ILE A 195 -23.60 -30.89 5.23
N LEU A 196 -22.27 -30.81 5.11
CA LEU A 196 -21.41 -31.97 5.31
C LEU A 196 -21.50 -32.48 6.75
N LYS A 197 -21.52 -31.59 7.75
CA LYS A 197 -21.71 -31.97 9.17
C LYS A 197 -23.04 -32.66 9.40
N ALA A 198 -24.10 -32.23 8.73
CA ALA A 198 -25.42 -32.85 8.83
C ALA A 198 -25.46 -34.26 8.23
N ASP A 199 -24.60 -34.55 7.23
CA ASP A 199 -24.45 -35.89 6.65
C ASP A 199 -23.53 -36.79 7.50
N GLN A 200 -22.33 -36.30 7.84
CA GLN A 200 -21.41 -36.96 8.78
C GLN A 200 -20.81 -35.93 9.73
N GLU A 201 -21.05 -36.12 11.03
CA GLU A 201 -20.60 -35.20 12.09
C GLU A 201 -19.08 -35.01 12.12
N GLU A 202 -18.30 -36.04 11.77
CA GLU A 202 -16.84 -36.02 11.81
C GLU A 202 -16.16 -35.29 10.64
N LEU A 203 -16.90 -34.84 9.62
CA LEU A 203 -16.35 -34.15 8.45
C LEU A 203 -15.22 -34.92 7.72
N ASN A 204 -15.36 -36.24 7.60
CA ASN A 204 -14.35 -37.11 6.98
C ASN A 204 -14.62 -37.44 5.50
N HIS A 205 -15.55 -36.72 4.85
CA HIS A 205 -15.95 -36.96 3.46
C HIS A 205 -14.79 -36.99 2.48
N SER A 206 -14.73 -38.04 1.68
CA SER A 206 -13.85 -38.09 0.51
C SER A 206 -14.35 -37.13 -0.58
N LEU A 207 -13.47 -36.77 -1.54
CA LEU A 207 -13.86 -35.91 -2.66
C LEU A 207 -15.09 -36.40 -3.44
N PRO A 208 -15.23 -37.69 -3.83
CA PRO A 208 -16.43 -38.15 -4.51
C PRO A 208 -17.69 -38.09 -3.63
N GLU A 209 -17.58 -38.34 -2.33
CA GLU A 209 -18.71 -38.24 -1.38
C GLU A 209 -19.17 -36.78 -1.25
N ALA A 210 -18.25 -35.84 -1.05
CA ALA A 210 -18.57 -34.42 -0.96
C ALA A 210 -19.27 -33.92 -2.24
N ILE A 211 -18.76 -34.32 -3.43
CA ILE A 211 -19.38 -33.97 -4.72
C ILE A 211 -20.81 -34.50 -4.81
N SER A 212 -21.06 -35.72 -4.32
CA SER A 212 -22.40 -36.33 -4.36
C SER A 212 -23.42 -35.58 -3.50
N ILE A 213 -22.95 -34.91 -2.44
CA ILE A 213 -23.76 -34.08 -1.55
C ILE A 213 -23.98 -32.67 -2.13
N GLY A 214 -23.09 -32.22 -3.01
CA GLY A 214 -23.14 -30.87 -3.57
C GLY A 214 -22.00 -29.95 -3.15
N CYS A 215 -21.01 -30.47 -2.42
CA CYS A 215 -19.99 -29.68 -1.74
C CYS A 215 -18.57 -30.05 -2.19
N LEU A 216 -17.62 -29.17 -1.87
CA LEU A 216 -16.18 -29.49 -1.92
C LEU A 216 -15.75 -30.20 -0.62
N PRO A 217 -14.58 -30.89 -0.60
CA PRO A 217 -14.12 -31.60 0.59
C PRO A 217 -13.98 -30.67 1.80
N PRO A 218 -14.33 -31.14 3.01
CA PRO A 218 -14.34 -30.31 4.21
C PRO A 218 -12.96 -29.70 4.52
N LYS A 219 -11.89 -30.48 4.36
CA LYS A 219 -10.51 -30.00 4.56
C LYS A 219 -10.14 -28.79 3.67
N LEU A 220 -10.63 -28.73 2.44
CA LEU A 220 -10.38 -27.61 1.53
C LEU A 220 -11.16 -26.36 1.98
N LEU A 221 -12.41 -26.54 2.40
CA LEU A 221 -13.26 -25.46 2.89
C LEU A 221 -12.69 -24.84 4.18
N GLU A 222 -12.28 -25.68 5.13
CA GLU A 222 -11.64 -25.25 6.39
C GLU A 222 -10.28 -24.58 6.17
N ASP A 223 -9.47 -25.10 5.24
CA ASP A 223 -8.19 -24.48 4.85
C ASP A 223 -8.43 -23.06 4.27
N THR A 224 -9.45 -22.91 3.43
CA THR A 224 -9.85 -21.60 2.87
C THR A 224 -10.35 -20.64 3.95
N LEU A 225 -11.14 -21.11 4.92
CA LEU A 225 -11.58 -20.26 6.04
C LEU A 225 -10.40 -19.81 6.91
N ARG A 226 -9.47 -20.71 7.23
CA ARG A 226 -8.29 -20.37 8.04
C ARG A 226 -7.35 -19.42 7.31
N THR A 227 -7.19 -19.53 6.00
CA THR A 227 -6.40 -18.56 5.22
C THR A 227 -7.02 -17.16 5.19
N LEU A 228 -8.35 -17.04 5.21
CA LEU A 228 -9.00 -15.74 5.43
C LEU A 228 -8.67 -15.15 6.81
N ASP A 229 -8.66 -15.99 7.85
CA ASP A 229 -8.28 -15.57 9.20
C ASP A 229 -6.78 -15.23 9.31
N LEU A 230 -5.90 -15.86 8.52
CA LEU A 230 -4.48 -15.48 8.41
C LEU A 230 -4.29 -14.11 7.75
N LEU A 231 -4.99 -13.84 6.65
CA LEU A 231 -4.92 -12.55 5.95
C LEU A 231 -5.55 -11.44 6.80
N PHE A 232 -6.65 -11.73 7.49
CA PHE A 232 -7.41 -10.76 8.28
C PHE A 232 -7.68 -11.26 9.70
N PRO A 233 -6.64 -11.29 10.57
CA PRO A 233 -6.77 -11.82 11.92
C PRO A 233 -7.94 -11.16 12.69
N PRO A 234 -8.86 -11.94 13.28
CA PRO A 234 -10.02 -11.37 13.99
C PRO A 234 -9.60 -10.58 15.24
N PHE A 235 -8.46 -10.96 15.84
CA PHE A 235 -7.87 -10.37 17.04
C PHE A 235 -6.42 -9.92 16.77
N GLY A 236 -5.93 -8.95 17.55
CA GLY A 236 -4.53 -8.46 17.49
C GLY A 236 -4.21 -7.49 16.35
N ASP A 237 -4.63 -7.75 15.10
CA ASP A 237 -4.28 -6.92 13.94
C ASP A 237 -5.39 -5.95 13.51
N GLY A 238 -5.47 -4.82 14.22
CA GLY A 238 -6.40 -3.74 13.88
C GLY A 238 -6.17 -3.09 12.51
N ARG A 239 -4.97 -3.22 11.90
CA ARG A 239 -4.66 -2.61 10.59
C ARG A 239 -5.21 -3.46 9.46
N SER A 240 -4.99 -4.77 9.49
CA SER A 240 -5.59 -5.68 8.52
C SER A 240 -7.12 -5.66 8.59
N ARG A 241 -7.70 -5.54 9.79
CA ARG A 241 -9.16 -5.38 9.96
C ARG A 241 -9.70 -4.08 9.36
N ARG A 242 -8.95 -2.98 9.41
CA ARG A 242 -9.32 -1.73 8.70
C ARG A 242 -9.25 -1.89 7.19
N ILE A 243 -8.26 -2.64 6.68
CA ILE A 243 -8.17 -2.98 5.24
C ILE A 243 -9.39 -3.80 4.82
N LEU A 244 -9.74 -4.85 5.58
CA LEU A 244 -10.94 -5.65 5.36
C LEU A 244 -12.22 -4.80 5.33
N LYS A 245 -12.41 -3.91 6.31
CA LYS A 245 -13.58 -3.01 6.33
C LYS A 245 -13.65 -2.11 5.10
N LYS A 246 -12.52 -1.53 4.67
CA LYS A 246 -12.46 -0.73 3.45
C LYS A 246 -12.72 -1.55 2.21
N TRP A 247 -12.21 -2.78 2.15
CA TRP A 247 -12.39 -3.69 1.03
C TRP A 247 -13.87 -4.09 0.87
N VAL A 248 -14.52 -4.51 1.97
CA VAL A 248 -15.96 -4.80 2.00
C VAL A 248 -16.80 -3.61 1.53
N GLN A 249 -16.45 -2.39 1.98
CA GLN A 249 -17.16 -1.18 1.54
C GLN A 249 -16.88 -0.78 0.09
N ARG A 250 -15.64 -0.94 -0.38
CA ARG A 250 -15.22 -0.51 -1.73
C ARG A 250 -15.78 -1.43 -2.83
N GLN A 251 -15.84 -2.72 -2.56
CA GLN A 251 -16.29 -3.74 -3.52
C GLN A 251 -17.69 -4.28 -3.22
N ASP A 252 -18.39 -3.66 -2.26
CA ASP A 252 -19.77 -3.97 -1.89
C ASP A 252 -19.99 -5.46 -1.53
N LEU A 253 -19.02 -6.01 -0.79
CA LEU A 253 -19.00 -7.43 -0.39
C LEU A 253 -19.93 -7.70 0.79
N ASP A 254 -20.08 -8.98 1.13
CA ASP A 254 -20.89 -9.39 2.27
C ASP A 254 -20.34 -8.82 3.61
N PRO A 255 -21.15 -8.07 4.38
CA PRO A 255 -20.77 -7.59 5.70
C PRO A 255 -20.39 -8.70 6.69
N ASP A 256 -20.89 -9.92 6.52
CA ASP A 256 -20.58 -11.05 7.38
C ASP A 256 -19.12 -11.48 7.29
N LEU A 257 -18.40 -11.05 6.24
CA LEU A 257 -16.95 -11.20 6.15
C LEU A 257 -16.21 -10.49 7.30
N LEU A 258 -16.81 -9.46 7.92
CA LEU A 258 -16.26 -8.75 9.08
C LEU A 258 -16.37 -9.54 10.39
N LYS A 259 -17.28 -10.51 10.47
CA LYS A 259 -17.45 -11.35 11.65
C LYS A 259 -16.35 -12.43 11.68
N PRO A 260 -15.95 -12.95 12.85
CA PRO A 260 -15.12 -14.15 12.92
C PRO A 260 -15.85 -15.35 12.31
N SER A 261 -15.12 -16.29 11.71
CA SER A 261 -15.68 -17.55 11.20
C SER A 261 -16.30 -18.38 12.32
N ARG A 262 -17.50 -18.90 12.09
CA ARG A 262 -18.24 -19.74 13.06
C ARG A 262 -17.51 -21.06 13.32
N HIS A 263 -16.86 -21.59 12.28
CA HIS A 263 -16.13 -22.86 12.35
C HIS A 263 -14.72 -22.68 12.91
N SER A 264 -14.14 -21.48 12.80
CA SER A 264 -12.81 -21.19 13.36
C SER A 264 -12.84 -20.97 14.87
N LEU A 265 -13.99 -20.61 15.47
CA LEU A 265 -14.14 -20.45 16.93
C LEU A 265 -14.16 -21.78 17.71
N GLY A 266 -14.33 -22.91 17.02
CA GLY A 266 -14.34 -24.25 17.63
C GLY A 266 -12.95 -24.89 17.74
N SER A 267 -11.94 -24.36 17.03
CA SER A 267 -10.55 -24.75 17.25
C SER A 267 -10.12 -24.22 18.62
N PRO A 268 -9.48 -25.02 19.49
CA PRO A 268 -9.10 -24.59 20.83
C PRO A 268 -8.30 -23.29 20.72
N ALA A 269 -8.72 -22.29 21.49
CA ALA A 269 -8.00 -21.03 21.67
C ALA A 269 -6.56 -21.38 22.10
N GLY A 270 -5.62 -21.35 21.15
CA GLY A 270 -4.27 -21.88 21.35
C GLY A 270 -3.73 -22.79 20.24
N GLN A 271 -4.40 -22.93 19.08
CA GLN A 271 -3.72 -23.55 17.92
C GLN A 271 -2.55 -22.66 17.50
N GLU A 272 -1.34 -23.08 17.89
CA GLU A 272 -0.09 -22.37 17.61
C GLU A 272 0.02 -22.15 16.10
N LEU A 273 0.24 -20.89 15.72
CA LEU A 273 0.60 -20.53 14.35
C LEU A 273 1.83 -21.34 13.97
N PRO A 274 1.89 -21.94 12.77
CA PRO A 274 3.06 -22.70 12.41
C PRO A 274 4.31 -21.80 12.37
N ASP A 275 5.36 -22.18 13.08
CA ASP A 275 6.60 -21.40 13.09
C ASP A 275 7.56 -21.82 11.96
N ASP A 276 7.19 -22.85 11.21
CA ASP A 276 8.01 -23.48 10.19
C ASP A 276 7.21 -24.00 8.99
N LEU A 277 7.88 -24.11 7.84
CA LEU A 277 7.28 -24.49 6.55
C LEU A 277 6.51 -25.81 6.65
N ARG A 278 7.05 -26.80 7.37
CA ARG A 278 6.41 -28.10 7.53
C ARG A 278 5.07 -27.98 8.26
N GLY A 279 5.03 -27.16 9.32
CA GLY A 279 3.80 -26.81 10.01
C GLY A 279 2.79 -26.11 9.09
N LEU A 280 3.25 -25.18 8.23
CA LEU A 280 2.40 -24.50 7.26
C LEU A 280 1.74 -25.48 6.26
N TYR A 281 2.50 -26.43 5.69
CA TYR A 281 1.94 -27.45 4.79
C TYR A 281 1.03 -28.45 5.50
N THR A 282 1.26 -28.70 6.80
CA THR A 282 0.41 -29.57 7.61
C THR A 282 -0.93 -28.91 7.90
N GLN A 283 -0.92 -27.62 8.25
CA GLN A 283 -2.13 -26.87 8.55
C GLN A 283 -2.88 -26.44 7.28
N HIS A 284 -2.18 -26.07 6.20
CA HIS A 284 -2.75 -25.52 4.96
C HIS A 284 -2.38 -26.35 3.72
N PRO A 285 -2.77 -27.63 3.62
CA PRO A 285 -2.27 -28.52 2.58
C PRO A 285 -2.70 -28.15 1.15
N HIS A 286 -3.78 -27.38 0.98
CA HIS A 286 -4.27 -26.96 -0.34
C HIS A 286 -3.68 -25.61 -0.76
N TRP A 287 -3.49 -24.70 0.19
CA TRP A 287 -3.06 -23.32 -0.08
C TRP A 287 -1.60 -23.02 0.27
N ALA A 288 -0.89 -23.95 0.93
CA ALA A 288 0.52 -23.74 1.33
C ALA A 288 1.43 -23.29 0.19
N PRO A 289 1.37 -23.82 -1.06
CA PRO A 289 2.21 -23.32 -2.14
C PRO A 289 2.00 -21.83 -2.43
N GLN A 290 0.75 -21.36 -2.40
CA GLN A 290 0.39 -19.96 -2.60
C GLN A 290 0.85 -19.11 -1.41
N LEU A 291 0.67 -19.60 -0.17
CA LEU A 291 1.12 -18.91 1.04
C LEU A 291 2.65 -18.77 1.09
N VAL A 292 3.39 -19.82 0.72
CA VAL A 292 4.87 -19.77 0.63
C VAL A 292 5.30 -18.77 -0.44
N ARG A 293 4.61 -18.72 -1.59
CA ARG A 293 4.86 -17.71 -2.61
C ARG A 293 4.63 -16.29 -2.06
N LEU A 294 3.57 -16.07 -1.30
CA LEU A 294 3.31 -14.78 -0.67
C LEU A 294 4.38 -14.40 0.36
N LEU A 295 4.82 -15.35 1.19
CA LEU A 295 5.93 -15.14 2.13
C LEU A 295 7.21 -14.74 1.39
N SER A 296 7.57 -15.48 0.32
CA SER A 296 8.74 -15.15 -0.50
C SER A 296 8.64 -13.78 -1.15
N GLU A 297 7.42 -13.33 -1.48
CA GLU A 297 7.16 -12.02 -2.07
C GLU A 297 7.24 -10.89 -1.01
N VAL A 298 7.02 -11.20 0.27
CA VAL A 298 7.27 -10.26 1.37
C VAL A 298 8.77 -10.12 1.65
N ASP A 299 9.50 -11.24 1.66
CA ASP A 299 10.94 -11.25 1.93
C ASP A 299 11.74 -10.66 0.75
N HIS A 300 11.32 -10.97 -0.48
CA HIS A 300 11.95 -10.56 -1.72
C HIS A 300 10.90 -10.02 -2.72
N PRO A 301 10.46 -8.76 -2.57
CA PRO A 301 9.42 -8.21 -3.42
C PRO A 301 9.88 -8.10 -4.87
N THR A 302 9.11 -8.71 -5.77
CA THR A 302 9.30 -8.66 -7.22
C THR A 302 9.24 -7.20 -7.69
N PRO A 303 10.22 -6.73 -8.50
CA PRO A 303 10.22 -5.38 -9.04
C PRO A 303 9.09 -5.19 -10.05
N THR A 304 8.25 -4.17 -9.85
CA THR A 304 7.08 -3.91 -10.73
C THR A 304 7.34 -2.78 -11.71
N THR A 305 8.24 -1.86 -11.37
CA THR A 305 8.55 -0.70 -12.21
C THR A 305 9.76 -0.96 -13.11
N ARG A 306 9.86 -0.25 -14.24
CA ARG A 306 11.05 -0.31 -15.11
C ARG A 306 12.33 0.11 -14.40
N TRP A 307 12.21 1.05 -13.45
CA TRP A 307 13.33 1.51 -12.62
C TRP A 307 13.83 0.43 -11.69
N GLU A 308 12.95 -0.23 -10.94
CA GLU A 308 13.33 -1.35 -10.07
C GLU A 308 13.96 -2.50 -10.87
N ARG A 309 13.39 -2.84 -12.03
CA ARG A 309 13.97 -3.84 -12.96
C ARG A 309 15.33 -3.39 -13.52
N GLY A 310 15.50 -2.09 -13.77
CA GLY A 310 16.76 -1.49 -14.22
C GLY A 310 17.87 -1.58 -13.17
N CYS A 311 17.55 -1.30 -11.91
CA CYS A 311 18.49 -1.42 -10.78
C CYS A 311 18.98 -2.88 -10.59
N LEU A 312 18.12 -3.87 -10.82
CA LEU A 312 18.47 -5.29 -10.73
C LEU A 312 19.30 -5.79 -11.93
N ARG A 313 19.13 -5.20 -13.12
CA ARG A 313 19.81 -5.64 -14.35
C ARG A 313 21.24 -5.12 -14.48
N ASN A 314 21.56 -3.99 -13.84
CA ASN A 314 22.91 -3.43 -13.81
C ASN A 314 23.27 -3.01 -12.38
N PRO A 315 23.57 -3.96 -11.49
CA PRO A 315 24.05 -3.65 -10.15
C PRO A 315 25.44 -2.96 -10.16
N GLY A 316 26.14 -2.96 -11.31
CA GLY A 316 27.56 -2.57 -11.41
C GLY A 316 27.90 -1.30 -12.19
N HIS A 317 26.96 -0.40 -12.53
CA HIS A 317 27.28 0.87 -13.22
C HIS A 317 26.75 2.10 -12.47
N GLY A 318 27.10 2.21 -11.20
CA GLY A 318 26.83 3.37 -10.37
C GLY A 318 27.67 3.35 -9.09
N ALA A 319 28.93 3.80 -9.23
CA ALA A 319 29.92 4.06 -8.18
C ALA A 319 30.41 2.84 -7.37
N GLY A 320 31.74 2.71 -7.30
CA GLY A 320 32.44 1.56 -6.73
C GLY A 320 32.17 1.33 -5.24
N GLY A 321 31.81 0.08 -4.94
CA GLY A 321 31.87 -0.58 -3.64
C GLY A 321 31.89 -2.08 -3.93
N GLY A 322 32.82 -2.82 -3.31
CA GLY A 322 33.17 -4.20 -3.64
C GLY A 322 32.03 -5.23 -3.50
N PRO A 323 32.29 -6.50 -3.85
CA PRO A 323 31.25 -7.52 -3.98
C PRO A 323 30.68 -7.85 -2.60
N VAL A 324 29.39 -7.57 -2.40
CA VAL A 324 28.66 -8.11 -1.26
C VAL A 324 28.30 -9.55 -1.62
N SER A 325 29.03 -10.50 -1.03
CA SER A 325 28.71 -11.91 -1.10
C SER A 325 27.25 -12.15 -0.69
N SER A 326 26.54 -12.83 -1.57
CA SER A 326 25.29 -13.51 -1.32
C SER A 326 25.47 -14.56 -0.23
N SER A 327 25.38 -14.16 1.04
CA SER A 327 25.27 -15.06 2.18
C SER A 327 24.99 -14.24 3.44
N LEU A 328 23.74 -13.82 3.60
CA LEU A 328 23.22 -13.51 4.94
C LEU A 328 21.89 -14.25 5.10
N ILE A 329 22.03 -15.50 5.54
CA ILE A 329 20.99 -16.20 6.27
C ILE A 329 20.53 -15.24 7.36
N MET A 330 19.27 -14.82 7.30
CA MET A 330 18.67 -13.92 8.27
C MET A 330 18.50 -14.71 9.57
N ALA A 331 19.52 -14.64 10.42
CA ALA A 331 19.46 -15.16 11.77
C ALA A 331 18.28 -14.51 12.50
N SER A 332 17.47 -15.36 13.13
CA SER A 332 16.32 -15.03 13.96
C SER A 332 16.58 -13.80 14.84
N ARG A 333 15.68 -12.81 14.77
CA ARG A 333 15.59 -11.76 15.79
C ARG A 333 14.88 -12.36 17.02
N PRO A 334 15.41 -12.21 18.24
CA PRO A 334 14.72 -12.66 19.44
C PRO A 334 13.49 -11.79 19.70
N ASP A 335 12.50 -12.41 20.33
CA ASP A 335 11.25 -11.80 20.81
C ASP A 335 11.49 -10.48 21.52
N MET A 336 10.67 -9.48 21.19
CA MET A 336 10.55 -8.23 21.93
C MET A 336 9.17 -8.21 22.56
N ASP A 337 9.18 -8.19 23.89
CA ASP A 337 8.03 -8.33 24.77
C ASP A 337 6.94 -7.28 24.51
N ASP A 338 5.69 -7.74 24.51
CA ASP A 338 4.43 -7.03 24.23
C ASP A 338 3.97 -6.08 25.38
N GLU A 339 4.85 -5.27 25.96
CA GLU A 339 4.52 -4.40 27.12
C GLU A 339 4.90 -2.92 26.93
N ASP A 340 4.65 -2.32 25.75
CA ASP A 340 4.76 -0.85 25.61
C ASP A 340 3.73 -0.19 24.68
N LEU A 341 2.62 -0.88 24.36
CA LEU A 341 1.52 -0.31 23.56
C LEU A 341 0.27 0.04 24.38
N THR A 342 0.45 0.55 25.58
CA THR A 342 -0.62 1.20 26.34
C THR A 342 -0.61 2.69 26.02
N PHE A 343 -1.57 3.11 25.20
CA PHE A 343 -1.99 4.51 25.10
C PHE A 343 -2.38 5.03 26.50
N HIS A 344 -1.43 5.61 27.23
CA HIS A 344 -1.73 6.41 28.41
C HIS A 344 -1.97 7.86 27.99
N CYS A 345 -3.11 8.11 27.35
CA CYS A 345 -3.73 9.43 27.43
C CYS A 345 -4.07 9.67 28.91
N CYS A 346 -3.46 10.70 29.50
CA CYS A 346 -3.65 11.18 30.88
C CYS A 346 -2.70 10.58 31.95
N ALA A 347 -1.46 11.08 32.01
CA ALA A 347 -0.64 11.18 33.22
C ALA A 347 0.24 12.45 33.13
N PRO A 348 0.60 13.11 34.25
CA PRO A 348 1.21 14.44 34.23
C PRO A 348 2.64 14.41 33.65
N LEU A 349 2.91 15.39 32.77
CA LEU A 349 4.18 15.59 32.06
C LEU A 349 5.38 15.58 33.03
N ARG A 350 6.22 14.53 32.96
CA ARG A 350 7.54 14.51 33.62
C ARG A 350 8.62 14.95 32.62
N PRO A 351 9.46 15.96 32.95
CA PRO A 351 10.50 16.48 32.05
C PRO A 351 11.53 15.43 31.59
N SER A 352 11.68 14.35 32.35
CA SER A 352 12.63 13.26 32.10
C SER A 352 12.28 12.37 30.90
N GLU A 353 11.04 12.40 30.40
CA GLU A 353 10.65 11.64 29.19
C GLU A 353 10.88 12.40 27.88
N LEU A 354 11.08 13.73 27.93
CA LEU A 354 11.31 14.56 26.74
C LEU A 354 12.75 14.49 26.20
N LEU A 355 13.68 13.93 26.97
CA LEU A 355 15.11 13.82 26.63
C LEU A 355 15.55 12.39 26.30
N ARG A 356 14.62 11.42 26.21
CA ARG A 356 15.00 10.04 25.92
C ARG A 356 15.67 9.98 24.53
N PRO A 357 16.89 9.43 24.42
CA PRO A 357 17.56 9.28 23.14
C PRO A 357 16.74 8.37 22.22
N ILE A 358 16.61 8.74 20.96
CA ILE A 358 15.81 8.03 19.97
C ILE A 358 16.76 7.43 18.95
N ASP A 359 16.85 6.10 18.90
CA ASP A 359 17.64 5.42 17.88
C ASP A 359 16.89 5.41 16.54
N VAL A 360 17.47 6.05 15.54
CA VAL A 360 16.89 6.18 14.19
C VAL A 360 17.01 4.87 13.41
N GLY A 361 17.81 3.90 13.91
CA GLY A 361 17.79 2.52 13.44
C GLY A 361 16.40 1.87 13.54
N ASP A 362 15.61 2.23 14.56
CA ASP A 362 14.27 1.67 14.81
C ASP A 362 13.13 2.53 14.24
N LEU A 363 13.35 3.81 13.96
CA LEU A 363 12.37 4.70 13.30
C LEU A 363 12.22 4.42 11.79
N GLY A 364 13.09 3.59 11.21
CA GLY A 364 12.94 3.05 9.86
C GLY A 364 11.74 2.09 9.69
N GLY A 365 11.14 1.65 10.79
CA GLY A 365 9.94 0.80 10.84
C GLY A 365 8.65 1.53 10.44
N SER A 366 8.51 1.87 9.16
CA SER A 366 7.28 2.10 8.36
C SER A 366 5.93 2.42 9.06
N GLY A 367 5.89 3.29 10.07
CA GLY A 367 4.66 3.85 10.66
C GLY A 367 4.45 5.35 10.36
N HIS A 368 5.47 6.03 9.84
CA HIS A 368 5.53 7.50 9.74
C HIS A 368 5.78 7.99 8.31
N ALA A 369 5.15 7.37 7.31
CA ALA A 369 5.18 7.85 5.93
C ALA A 369 4.38 9.16 5.79
N GLY A 370 5.00 10.28 6.17
CA GLY A 370 4.45 11.63 6.00
C GLY A 370 4.87 12.65 7.05
N LYS A 371 5.48 12.21 8.17
CA LYS A 371 5.99 13.13 9.19
C LYS A 371 7.51 13.16 9.14
N SER A 372 8.10 14.35 9.05
CA SER A 372 9.54 14.55 9.11
C SER A 372 10.12 13.86 10.33
N THR A 373 11.24 13.16 10.20
CA THR A 373 11.94 12.48 11.30
C THR A 373 12.25 13.43 12.47
N PHE A 374 12.34 14.73 12.18
CA PHE A 374 12.48 15.83 13.14
C PHE A 374 11.23 16.20 13.94
N LEU A 375 10.04 15.72 13.55
CA LEU A 375 8.77 15.93 14.28
C LEU A 375 8.25 14.61 14.90
N ALA A 376 9.08 13.56 14.95
CA ALA A 376 8.78 12.40 15.76
C ALA A 376 8.80 12.80 17.24
N TRP A 377 7.84 12.31 18.02
CA TRP A 377 7.81 12.53 19.46
C TRP A 377 8.84 11.62 20.15
N PRO A 378 9.64 12.10 21.13
CA PRO A 378 9.77 13.47 21.64
C PRO A 378 10.61 14.41 20.75
N ILE A 379 10.14 15.65 20.57
CA ILE A 379 10.71 16.69 19.70
C ILE A 379 12.13 17.16 20.07
N PHE A 380 12.61 16.84 21.27
CA PHE A 380 13.95 17.20 21.78
C PHE A 380 14.84 15.98 22.09
N GLY A 381 14.43 14.78 21.70
CA GLY A 381 15.24 13.58 21.87
C GLY A 381 16.45 13.62 20.92
N PRO A 382 17.68 13.37 21.40
CA PRO A 382 18.84 13.23 20.52
C PRO A 382 18.62 12.03 19.60
N LEU A 383 18.63 12.27 18.29
CA LEU A 383 18.51 11.26 17.24
C LEU A 383 19.85 10.51 17.13
N LEU A 384 19.89 9.26 17.59
CA LEU A 384 21.07 8.40 17.48
C LEU A 384 21.06 7.73 16.10
N PHE A 385 22.14 7.95 15.33
CA PHE A 385 22.36 7.28 14.06
C PHE A 385 23.48 6.25 14.24
N GLN A 386 23.24 5.00 13.84
CA GLN A 386 24.27 3.97 13.83
C GLN A 386 25.30 4.31 12.74
N ASN A 387 26.52 4.66 13.15
CA ASN A 387 27.56 5.14 12.26
C ASN A 387 28.18 3.97 11.47
N GLU A 388 27.51 3.54 10.41
CA GLU A 388 28.05 2.61 9.43
C GLU A 388 28.92 3.40 8.43
N THR A 389 30.24 3.35 8.59
CA THR A 389 31.23 4.03 7.73
C THR A 389 31.19 5.58 7.72
N SER A 390 30.96 6.23 6.56
CA SER A 390 31.17 7.68 6.30
C SER A 390 29.96 8.58 6.59
N ASP A 391 28.87 8.05 7.15
CA ASP A 391 27.61 8.78 7.30
C ASP A 391 27.76 10.04 8.18
N ALA A 392 28.51 9.95 9.28
CA ALA A 392 28.79 11.10 10.14
C ALA A 392 29.49 12.27 9.40
N ARG A 393 30.36 11.97 8.42
CA ARG A 393 31.04 12.98 7.60
C ARG A 393 30.07 13.71 6.70
N ASP A 394 29.11 12.99 6.12
CA ASP A 394 28.13 13.53 5.18
C ASP A 394 27.04 14.33 5.89
N HIS A 395 26.66 13.92 7.11
CA HIS A 395 25.84 14.71 8.02
C HIS A 395 26.51 16.03 8.39
N CYS A 396 27.79 15.99 8.79
CA CYS A 396 28.58 17.20 9.08
C CYS A 396 28.71 18.12 7.85
N ALA A 397 28.83 17.56 6.64
CA ALA A 397 28.87 18.33 5.40
C ALA A 397 27.53 19.03 5.11
N ASN A 398 26.40 18.37 5.37
CA ASN A 398 25.06 18.95 5.23
C ASN A 398 24.74 19.98 6.32
N GLU A 399 25.24 19.80 7.54
CA GLU A 399 25.16 20.81 8.59
C GLU A 399 25.97 22.06 8.22
N ARG A 400 27.16 21.90 7.64
CA ARG A 400 27.97 23.03 7.16
C ARG A 400 27.24 23.86 6.11
N THR A 401 26.55 23.21 5.17
CA THR A 401 25.77 23.93 4.15
C THR A 401 24.56 24.61 4.79
N PHE A 402 23.84 23.96 5.71
CA PHE A 402 22.77 24.61 6.49
C PHE A 402 23.24 25.84 7.26
N LEU A 403 24.36 25.73 7.98
CA LEU A 403 24.97 26.85 8.72
C LEU A 403 25.37 28.01 7.80
N SER A 404 25.73 27.71 6.55
CA SER A 404 26.03 28.74 5.54
C SER A 404 24.76 29.50 5.12
N TYR A 405 23.63 28.81 4.94
CA TYR A 405 22.32 29.45 4.68
C TYR A 405 21.83 30.25 5.88
N LEU A 406 21.99 29.73 7.10
CA LEU A 406 21.64 30.43 8.34
C LEU A 406 22.45 31.72 8.48
N ARG A 407 23.77 31.64 8.27
CA ARG A 407 24.68 32.80 8.31
C ARG A 407 24.25 33.86 7.29
N LEU A 408 23.94 33.47 6.06
CA LEU A 408 23.47 34.40 5.02
C LEU A 408 22.14 35.07 5.42
N SER A 409 21.19 34.31 5.97
CA SER A 409 19.91 34.85 6.45
C SER A 409 20.08 35.89 7.56
N VAL A 410 21.00 35.65 8.51
CA VAL A 410 21.26 36.59 9.60
C VAL A 410 21.84 37.90 9.07
N TYR A 411 22.81 37.83 8.14
CA TYR A 411 23.36 39.04 7.52
C TYR A 411 22.30 39.83 6.76
N MET A 412 21.40 39.17 6.01
CA MET A 412 20.31 39.85 5.32
C MET A 412 19.31 40.50 6.29
N SER A 413 19.03 39.87 7.42
CA SER A 413 18.16 40.44 8.46
C SER A 413 18.79 41.68 9.10
N ILE A 414 20.09 41.64 9.42
CA ILE A 414 20.84 42.79 9.96
C ILE A 414 20.82 43.94 8.95
N VAL A 415 21.05 43.67 7.66
CA VAL A 415 21.00 44.69 6.60
C VAL A 415 19.60 45.28 6.45
N ALA A 416 18.54 44.45 6.51
CA ALA A 416 17.15 44.94 6.45
C ALA A 416 16.85 45.92 7.61
N VAL A 417 17.24 45.56 8.83
CA VAL A 417 17.08 46.42 10.02
C VAL A 417 17.93 47.68 9.90
N ALA A 418 19.17 47.57 9.44
CA ALA A 418 20.06 48.72 9.23
C ALA A 418 19.48 49.71 8.20
N ILE A 419 18.92 49.21 7.09
CA ILE A 419 18.21 50.02 6.09
C ILE A 419 17.02 50.73 6.78
N VAL A 420 16.13 50.01 7.45
CA VAL A 420 14.94 50.60 8.11
C VAL A 420 15.29 51.62 9.21
N LEU A 421 16.34 51.34 10.00
CA LEU A 421 16.78 52.19 11.11
C LEU A 421 17.54 53.44 10.61
N SER A 422 18.31 53.31 9.52
CA SER A 422 19.03 54.44 8.91
C SER A 422 18.06 55.57 8.49
N PHE A 423 16.81 55.23 8.13
CA PHE A 423 15.78 56.21 7.81
C PHE A 423 15.08 56.86 9.02
N HIS A 424 15.16 56.25 10.21
CA HIS A 424 14.61 56.83 11.44
C HIS A 424 15.60 57.78 12.14
N LEU A 425 16.91 57.60 11.90
CA LEU A 425 17.97 58.39 12.55
C LEU A 425 18.46 59.58 11.71
N LYS A 426 18.03 59.72 10.45
CA LYS A 426 18.47 60.82 9.56
C LYS A 426 17.41 61.91 9.50
N SER A 427 17.67 63.03 10.18
CA SER A 427 16.70 64.09 10.47
C SER A 427 16.25 64.97 9.29
N GLU A 428 16.71 64.72 8.05
CA GLU A 428 16.16 65.37 6.85
C GLU A 428 16.21 64.43 5.63
N PRO A 429 15.16 63.62 5.36
CA PRO A 429 15.11 62.77 4.17
C PRO A 429 14.15 63.32 3.10
N SER A 430 14.59 63.28 1.83
CA SER A 430 13.78 63.59 0.65
C SER A 430 12.59 62.62 0.50
N GLN A 431 11.41 63.14 0.13
CA GLN A 431 10.14 62.37 0.00
C GLN A 431 10.25 61.14 -0.93
N LEU A 432 11.19 61.15 -1.88
CA LEU A 432 11.40 60.05 -2.82
C LEU A 432 12.24 58.91 -2.20
N GLU A 433 13.24 59.25 -1.39
CA GLU A 433 14.08 58.27 -0.69
C GLU A 433 13.27 57.50 0.36
N LEU A 434 12.37 58.20 1.08
CA LEU A 434 11.50 57.60 2.09
C LEU A 434 10.47 56.63 1.50
N ARG A 435 10.01 56.87 0.26
CA ARG A 435 9.06 55.99 -0.46
C ARG A 435 9.72 54.72 -1.01
N MET A 436 11.02 54.74 -1.32
CA MET A 436 11.75 53.58 -1.82
C MET A 436 12.37 52.72 -0.71
N ALA A 437 12.75 53.36 0.40
CA ALA A 437 13.33 52.73 1.59
C ALA A 437 12.49 51.64 2.26
N LYS A 438 11.21 51.96 2.53
CA LYS A 438 10.26 51.07 3.22
C LYS A 438 10.01 49.77 2.47
N PRO A 439 9.66 49.77 1.16
CA PRO A 439 9.47 48.52 0.43
C PRO A 439 10.77 47.74 0.30
N LEU A 440 11.93 48.40 0.15
CA LEU A 440 13.23 47.74 0.05
C LEU A 440 13.59 46.96 1.33
N GLY A 441 13.43 47.57 2.51
CA GLY A 441 13.68 46.91 3.80
C GLY A 441 12.77 45.70 4.03
N ILE A 442 11.49 45.80 3.66
CA ILE A 442 10.52 44.71 3.75
C ILE A 442 10.89 43.57 2.79
N ILE A 443 11.29 43.87 1.56
CA ILE A 443 11.73 42.88 0.57
C ILE A 443 12.95 42.11 1.09
N PHE A 444 13.94 42.79 1.68
CA PHE A 444 15.10 42.14 2.27
C PHE A 444 14.76 41.25 3.45
N TRP A 445 13.82 41.68 4.29
CA TRP A 445 13.35 40.88 5.42
C TRP A 445 12.61 39.61 4.94
N ILE A 446 11.71 39.73 3.96
CA ILE A 446 11.02 38.58 3.35
C ILE A 446 12.04 37.62 2.71
N LEU A 447 13.03 38.16 2.01
CA LEU A 447 14.08 37.36 1.38
C LEU A 447 14.96 36.63 2.40
N ALA A 448 15.24 37.25 3.56
CA ALA A 448 15.94 36.61 4.67
C ALA A 448 15.15 35.40 5.20
N VAL A 449 13.83 35.58 5.45
CA VAL A 449 12.95 34.49 5.89
C VAL A 449 12.86 33.38 4.84
N ALA A 450 12.73 33.72 3.56
CA ALA A 450 12.69 32.75 2.46
C ALA A 450 14.01 31.95 2.37
N CYS A 451 15.17 32.62 2.51
CA CYS A 451 16.48 31.97 2.54
C CYS A 451 16.60 30.98 3.71
N LEU A 452 16.10 31.34 4.88
CA LEU A 452 16.07 30.46 6.06
C LEU A 452 15.18 29.22 5.83
N CYS A 453 13.96 29.42 5.33
CA CYS A 453 13.05 28.32 5.01
C CYS A 453 13.64 27.35 3.97
N LEU A 454 14.40 27.85 3.00
CA LEU A 454 15.09 27.03 2.01
C LEU A 454 16.27 26.26 2.61
N GLY A 455 17.05 26.89 3.50
CA GLY A 455 18.10 26.22 4.25
C GLY A 455 17.54 25.06 5.08
N ILE A 456 16.46 25.30 5.83
CA ILE A 456 15.77 24.28 6.64
C ILE A 456 15.15 23.20 5.76
N GLY A 457 14.42 23.59 4.70
CA GLY A 457 13.77 22.65 3.80
C GLY A 457 14.75 21.74 3.07
N ASN A 458 15.89 22.29 2.63
CA ASN A 458 16.98 21.50 2.06
C ASN A 458 17.61 20.58 3.10
N TYR A 459 17.90 21.08 4.30
CA TYR A 459 18.45 20.27 5.38
C TYR A 459 17.55 19.08 5.72
N ILE A 460 16.25 19.32 5.98
CA ILE A 460 15.27 18.26 6.27
C ILE A 460 15.14 17.28 5.11
N LYS A 461 15.09 17.77 3.88
CA LYS A 461 14.97 16.92 2.69
C LYS A 461 16.21 16.03 2.50
N THR A 462 17.40 16.55 2.76
CA THR A 462 18.65 15.78 2.66
C THR A 462 18.75 14.76 3.79
N VAL A 463 18.44 15.14 5.03
CA VAL A 463 18.42 14.21 6.18
C VAL A 463 17.37 13.10 6.00
N ASN A 464 16.17 13.44 5.53
CA ASN A 464 15.13 12.44 5.23
C ASN A 464 15.53 11.48 4.08
N LYS A 465 16.42 11.92 3.17
CA LYS A 465 16.97 11.08 2.10
C LYS A 465 18.10 10.17 2.61
N TYR A 466 18.94 10.65 3.51
CA TYR A 466 19.95 9.83 4.20
C TYR A 466 19.31 8.73 5.03
N SER A 467 18.23 9.04 5.76
CA SER A 467 17.40 8.05 6.48
C SER A 467 16.82 6.96 5.56
N ARG A 468 16.67 7.21 4.26
CA ARG A 468 16.13 6.26 3.27
C ARG A 468 17.21 5.58 2.40
N LYS A 469 18.50 5.73 2.73
CA LYS A 469 19.65 5.18 1.98
C LYS A 469 19.61 5.50 0.47
N ALA A 470 19.05 6.65 0.09
CA ALA A 470 18.90 7.07 -1.31
C ALA A 470 19.92 8.15 -1.67
N ALA A 471 21.04 7.76 -2.28
CA ALA A 471 22.08 8.67 -2.75
C ALA A 471 21.72 9.28 -4.13
N ILE A 472 21.30 10.56 -4.17
CA ILE A 472 21.32 11.39 -5.40
C ILE A 472 21.75 12.81 -5.05
N VAL A 473 22.86 13.24 -5.65
CA VAL A 473 23.61 14.49 -5.38
C VAL A 473 23.24 15.61 -6.34
N GLN A 474 21.94 15.85 -6.57
CA GLN A 474 21.50 16.99 -7.40
C GLN A 474 20.57 17.92 -6.63
N THR A 475 21.06 19.14 -6.39
CA THR A 475 20.27 20.30 -6.01
C THR A 475 19.27 20.54 -7.12
N GLY A 476 17.98 20.34 -6.84
CA GLY A 476 16.94 20.49 -7.86
C GLY A 476 16.94 21.91 -8.42
N TRP A 477 16.53 22.07 -9.67
CA TRP A 477 16.49 23.37 -10.37
C TRP A 477 15.79 24.49 -9.56
N ARG A 478 14.80 24.14 -8.73
CA ARG A 478 14.11 25.06 -7.82
C ARG A 478 15.03 25.70 -6.77
N THR A 479 15.98 24.96 -6.18
CA THR A 479 16.88 25.52 -5.16
C THR A 479 17.94 26.42 -5.79
N GLN A 480 18.38 26.10 -7.01
CA GLN A 480 19.31 26.95 -7.75
C GLN A 480 18.67 28.26 -8.21
N LEU A 481 17.40 28.21 -8.64
CA LEU A 481 16.64 29.40 -9.01
C LEU A 481 16.54 30.40 -7.85
N VAL A 482 16.21 29.93 -6.64
CA VAL A 482 16.06 30.85 -5.51
C VAL A 482 17.41 31.41 -5.03
N LEU A 483 18.47 30.60 -5.04
CA LEU A 483 19.82 31.09 -4.78
C LEU A 483 20.24 32.20 -5.76
N ALA A 484 19.90 32.05 -7.05
CA ALA A 484 20.17 33.06 -8.06
C ALA A 484 19.40 34.37 -7.81
N VAL A 485 18.14 34.28 -7.38
CA VAL A 485 17.34 35.45 -7.00
C VAL A 485 17.94 36.18 -5.79
N VAL A 486 18.38 35.44 -4.77
CA VAL A 486 19.05 36.03 -3.59
C VAL A 486 20.37 36.69 -3.99
N ALA A 487 21.18 36.09 -4.86
CA ALA A 487 22.42 36.70 -5.34
C ALA A 487 22.13 38.00 -6.11
N LEU A 488 21.13 38.00 -6.99
CA LEU A 488 20.76 39.16 -7.79
C LEU A 488 20.25 40.33 -6.93
N SER A 489 19.48 40.08 -5.88
CA SER A 489 18.99 41.14 -4.99
C SER A 489 20.11 41.78 -4.17
N ILE A 490 21.14 41.01 -3.78
CA ILE A 490 22.33 41.54 -3.09
C ILE A 490 23.08 42.49 -4.02
N VAL A 491 23.38 42.04 -5.24
CA VAL A 491 24.07 42.86 -6.25
C VAL A 491 23.25 44.11 -6.58
N GLY A 492 21.94 43.95 -6.80
CA GLY A 492 21.04 45.07 -7.07
C GLY A 492 21.06 46.12 -5.95
N THR A 493 21.18 45.70 -4.70
CA THR A 493 21.18 46.62 -3.56
C THR A 493 22.51 47.33 -3.38
N CYS A 494 23.62 46.64 -3.63
CA CYS A 494 24.93 47.28 -3.72
C CYS A 494 24.93 48.37 -4.81
N VAL A 495 24.35 48.08 -5.98
CA VAL A 495 24.23 49.06 -7.08
C VAL A 495 23.33 50.23 -6.68
N VAL A 496 22.16 49.98 -6.10
CA VAL A 496 21.25 51.04 -5.64
C VAL A 496 21.91 51.94 -4.60
N LEU A 497 22.62 51.39 -3.62
CA LEU A 497 23.35 52.17 -2.63
C LEU A 497 24.50 52.99 -3.25
N LEU A 498 25.21 52.45 -4.24
CA LEU A 498 26.22 53.20 -5.00
C LEU A 498 25.61 54.33 -5.83
N VAL A 499 24.47 54.09 -6.46
CA VAL A 499 23.75 55.11 -7.24
C VAL A 499 23.23 56.21 -6.33
N ILE A 500 22.65 55.88 -5.18
CA ILE A 500 22.19 56.87 -4.19
C ILE A 500 23.37 57.70 -3.69
N THR A 501 24.48 57.07 -3.28
CA THR A 501 25.66 57.82 -2.81
C THR A 501 26.25 58.74 -3.89
N LYS A 502 26.24 58.31 -5.16
CA LYS A 502 26.64 59.14 -6.30
C LYS A 502 25.68 60.29 -6.58
N ILE A 503 24.37 60.07 -6.52
CA ILE A 503 23.37 61.13 -6.72
C ILE A 503 23.45 62.16 -5.57
N SER A 504 23.61 61.70 -4.33
CA SER A 504 23.82 62.60 -3.19
C SER A 504 25.10 63.42 -3.33
N ALA A 505 26.19 62.84 -3.82
CA ALA A 505 27.45 63.56 -4.09
C ALA A 505 27.29 64.61 -5.19
N ASN A 506 26.66 64.26 -6.32
CA ASN A 506 26.41 65.22 -7.41
C ASN A 506 25.46 66.35 -6.98
N SER A 507 24.51 66.07 -6.07
CA SER A 507 23.61 67.09 -5.52
C SER A 507 24.36 68.11 -4.65
N GLN A 508 25.37 67.65 -3.89
CA GLN A 508 26.26 68.54 -3.12
C GLN A 508 27.17 69.36 -4.05
N GLU A 509 27.67 68.76 -5.13
CA GLU A 509 28.50 69.47 -6.13
C GLU A 509 27.69 70.54 -6.88
N GLY A 510 26.42 70.27 -7.20
CA GLY A 510 25.49 71.25 -7.78
C GLY A 510 25.18 72.44 -6.85
N GLN A 511 25.01 72.18 -5.54
CA GLN A 511 24.80 73.24 -4.55
C GLN A 511 26.06 74.10 -4.35
N ASN A 512 27.24 73.49 -4.26
CA ASN A 512 28.51 74.20 -4.16
C ASN A 512 28.83 75.03 -5.43
N ASN A 513 28.48 74.52 -6.62
CA ASN A 513 28.63 75.27 -7.86
C ASN A 513 27.62 76.42 -7.98
N SER A 514 26.40 76.27 -7.43
CA SER A 514 25.42 77.36 -7.40
C SER A 514 25.79 78.48 -6.41
N SER A 515 26.36 78.13 -5.25
CA SER A 515 26.81 79.11 -4.26
C SER A 515 28.04 79.87 -4.75
N THR A 516 29.01 79.18 -5.37
CA THR A 516 30.19 79.84 -5.98
C THR A 516 29.82 80.71 -7.19
N ASN A 517 28.86 80.30 -8.02
CA ASN A 517 28.36 81.15 -9.11
C ASN A 517 27.56 82.36 -8.60
N ALA A 518 26.81 82.21 -7.51
CA ALA A 518 26.12 83.33 -6.85
C ALA A 518 27.11 84.32 -6.19
N GLU A 519 28.19 83.82 -5.56
CA GLU A 519 29.28 84.66 -5.05
C GLU A 519 30.08 85.34 -6.17
N ALA A 520 30.34 84.66 -7.29
CA ALA A 520 31.00 85.25 -8.46
C ALA A 520 30.13 86.32 -9.15
N ALA A 521 28.81 86.12 -9.23
CA ALA A 521 27.87 87.13 -9.74
C ALA A 521 27.78 88.35 -8.79
N ALA A 522 27.82 88.15 -7.47
CA ALA A 522 27.89 89.24 -6.50
C ALA A 522 29.23 90.00 -6.58
N ALA A 523 30.36 89.31 -6.79
CA ALA A 523 31.66 89.94 -6.99
C ALA A 523 31.76 90.74 -8.32
N ALA A 524 31.14 90.26 -9.39
CA ALA A 524 31.06 90.98 -10.68
C ALA A 524 30.17 92.25 -10.59
N PHE A 525 29.14 92.24 -9.74
CA PHE A 525 28.32 93.44 -9.47
C PHE A 525 29.08 94.50 -8.64
N VAL A 526 30.01 94.09 -7.78
CA VAL A 526 30.89 95.01 -7.02
C VAL A 526 32.06 95.52 -7.88
N ALA A 527 32.43 94.81 -8.96
CA ALA A 527 33.50 95.17 -9.89
C ALA A 527 33.02 95.77 -11.23
N GLY A 528 31.87 96.47 -11.22
CA GLY A 528 31.44 97.32 -12.35
C GLY A 528 32.40 98.50 -12.58
N PRO A 529 32.54 99.00 -13.82
CA PRO A 529 33.73 99.68 -14.29
C PRO A 529 33.95 101.05 -13.64
N VAL A 530 35.16 101.24 -13.09
CA VAL A 530 35.78 102.56 -13.00
C VAL A 530 36.02 103.04 -14.44
N LEU A 531 35.10 103.84 -14.97
CA LEU A 531 35.31 104.62 -16.20
C LEU A 531 34.72 106.03 -16.03
N LYS A 532 35.64 106.95 -15.70
CA LYS A 532 35.66 108.41 -15.87
C LYS A 532 34.57 109.27 -15.23
#